data_AF-A0A1W9W6P8-F1
#
_entry.id   AF-A0A1W9W6P8-F1
#
_cell.length_a   1.000
_cell.length_b   1.000
_cell.length_c   1.000
_cell.angle_alpha   90.00
_cell.angle_beta   90.00
_cell.angle_gamma   90.00
#
_symmetry.space_group_name_H-M   'P 1'
#
loop_
_entity.id
_entity.type
_entity.pdbx_description
1 polymer ?
#
loop_
_entity_poly.entity_id
_entity_poly.type
_entity_poly.pdbx_seq_one_letter_code
_entity_poly.pdbx_strand_id
1 'polypeptide(L)'
;MSSPEYERLRDSYPRIQVKTRLDESLFTIAGSSNHLSKALANLVHNAAESMPDGGEILVVTENRHMDDFKTGCVPPETGDYGVLMVSDSGVAIPSKDLERIFEPFYTNKKMGRSGTGLGMPVVWGTVKDHQGYIDVKSESGKGSVFTLYFPAIRENSKKCSPK
;
A
#
# COMPACT_ATOMS: atom_id res chain seq x y z
N MET A 1 10.30 12.56 -6.10
CA MET A 1 9.01 12.98 -6.68
C MET A 1 9.16 13.30 -8.17
N SER A 2 9.77 12.39 -8.94
CA SER A 2 10.18 12.64 -10.33
C SER A 2 10.05 11.36 -11.18
N SER A 3 9.13 10.47 -10.81
CA SER A 3 8.84 9.28 -11.62
C SER A 3 7.82 9.61 -12.72
N PRO A 4 7.90 8.98 -13.89
CA PRO A 4 6.92 9.15 -14.97
C PRO A 4 5.48 8.81 -14.56
N GLU A 5 5.30 7.92 -13.58
CA GLU A 5 4.00 7.58 -13.00
C GLU A 5 3.42 8.74 -12.19
N TYR A 6 4.27 9.43 -11.42
CA TYR A 6 3.85 10.56 -10.59
C TYR A 6 3.47 11.78 -11.45
N GLU A 7 4.20 12.03 -12.53
CA GLU A 7 3.87 13.09 -13.50
C GLU A 7 2.51 12.84 -14.15
N ARG A 8 2.29 11.62 -14.67
CA ARG A 8 0.99 11.23 -15.25
C ARG A 8 -0.16 11.35 -14.27
N LEU A 9 0.07 10.99 -12.99
CA LEU A 9 -0.92 11.16 -11.93
C LEU A 9 -1.27 12.64 -11.75
N ARG A 10 -0.27 13.52 -11.67
CA ARG A 10 -0.45 14.95 -11.48
C ARG A 10 -1.20 15.60 -12.64
N ASP A 11 -0.92 15.18 -13.87
CA ASP A 11 -1.62 15.67 -15.06
C ASP A 11 -3.08 15.21 -15.10
N SER A 12 -3.34 13.97 -14.69
CA SER A 12 -4.69 13.39 -14.67
C SER A 12 -5.55 13.90 -13.51
N TYR A 13 -4.92 14.22 -12.37
CA TYR A 13 -5.57 14.63 -11.12
C TYR A 13 -4.91 15.88 -10.52
N PRO A 14 -5.02 17.05 -11.17
CA PRO A 14 -4.27 18.25 -10.78
C PRO A 14 -4.68 18.85 -9.43
N ARG A 15 -5.85 18.45 -8.90
CA ARG A 15 -6.37 18.90 -7.60
C ARG A 15 -6.02 17.98 -6.43
N ILE A 16 -5.25 16.91 -6.68
CA ILE A 16 -4.81 15.99 -5.64
C ILE A 16 -3.45 16.44 -5.10
N GLN A 17 -3.37 16.51 -3.78
CA GLN A 17 -2.12 16.75 -3.08
C GLN A 17 -1.55 15.42 -2.60
N VAL A 18 -0.32 15.12 -3.00
CA VAL A 18 0.40 13.94 -2.52
C VAL A 18 1.42 14.37 -1.47
N LYS A 19 1.24 13.90 -0.24
CA LYS A 19 2.17 14.10 0.87
C LYS A 19 2.90 12.80 1.17
N THR A 20 4.13 12.93 1.67
CA THR A 20 4.97 11.79 2.02
C THR A 20 5.55 11.97 3.42
N ARG A 21 5.53 10.90 4.22
CA ARG A 21 6.27 10.80 5.48
C ARG A 21 7.11 9.53 5.42
N LEU A 22 8.39 9.67 5.10
CA LEU A 22 9.26 8.54 4.85
C LEU A 22 10.27 8.43 5.99
N ASP A 23 10.27 7.33 6.72
CA ASP A 23 11.33 7.00 7.67
C ASP A 23 12.68 6.88 6.93
N GLU A 24 13.72 7.55 7.43
CA GLU A 24 15.06 7.55 6.85
C GLU A 24 15.84 6.26 7.17
N SER A 25 15.34 5.48 8.14
CA SER A 25 16.02 4.33 8.74
C SER A 25 15.22 3.04 8.62
N LEU A 26 14.60 2.80 7.46
CA LEU A 26 13.79 1.61 7.21
C LEU A 26 14.58 0.30 7.29
N PHE A 27 13.93 -0.73 7.81
CA PHE A 27 14.43 -2.09 7.71
C PHE A 27 14.55 -2.54 6.25
N THR A 28 15.58 -3.34 5.98
CA THR A 28 15.72 -4.00 4.68
C THR A 28 14.69 -5.12 4.55
N ILE A 29 14.02 -5.20 3.41
CA ILE A 29 13.05 -6.27 3.10
C ILE A 29 13.51 -7.07 1.88
N ALA A 30 13.12 -8.33 1.79
CA ALA A 30 13.42 -9.17 0.63
C ALA A 30 12.41 -8.94 -0.49
N GLY A 31 12.87 -8.87 -1.74
CA GLY A 31 11.99 -8.97 -2.91
C GLY A 31 12.34 -8.02 -4.06
N SER A 32 11.32 -7.66 -4.84
CA SER A 32 11.45 -6.95 -6.11
C SER A 32 11.01 -5.49 -5.97
N SER A 33 11.96 -4.56 -6.12
CA SER A 33 11.70 -3.11 -6.15
C SER A 33 10.71 -2.71 -7.26
N ASN A 34 10.71 -3.43 -8.39
CA ASN A 34 9.78 -3.22 -9.48
C ASN A 34 8.34 -3.61 -9.10
N HIS A 35 8.15 -4.71 -8.36
CA HIS A 35 6.82 -5.12 -7.90
C HIS A 35 6.29 -4.12 -6.85
N LEU A 36 7.13 -3.70 -5.91
CA LEU A 36 6.79 -2.68 -4.91
C LEU A 36 6.42 -1.34 -5.56
N SER A 37 7.17 -0.90 -6.55
CA SER A 37 6.89 0.34 -7.29
C SER A 37 5.53 0.27 -8.01
N LYS A 38 5.21 -0.88 -8.62
CA LYS A 38 3.90 -1.11 -9.26
C LYS A 38 2.76 -1.17 -8.25
N ALA A 39 2.97 -1.82 -7.10
CA ALA A 39 1.97 -1.87 -6.04
C ALA A 39 1.66 -0.46 -5.51
N LEU A 40 2.69 0.34 -5.22
CA LEU A 40 2.54 1.74 -4.81
C LEU A 40 1.80 2.56 -5.88
N ALA A 41 2.19 2.45 -7.15
CA ALA A 41 1.53 3.16 -8.24
C ALA A 41 0.04 2.81 -8.35
N ASN A 42 -0.32 1.53 -8.20
CA ASN A 42 -1.72 1.10 -8.21
C ASN A 42 -2.52 1.62 -7.01
N LEU A 43 -1.92 1.62 -5.81
CA LEU A 43 -2.56 2.18 -4.61
C LEU A 43 -2.81 3.68 -4.76
N VAL A 44 -1.79 4.44 -5.19
CA VAL A 44 -1.89 5.89 -5.39
C VAL A 44 -2.89 6.24 -6.50
N HIS A 45 -2.92 5.46 -7.59
CA HIS A 45 -3.91 5.66 -8.65
C HIS A 45 -5.33 5.37 -8.16
N ASN A 46 -5.53 4.30 -7.39
CA ASN A 46 -6.83 3.96 -6.80
C ASN A 46 -7.33 5.05 -5.84
N ALA A 47 -6.44 5.54 -4.98
CA ALA A 47 -6.68 6.69 -4.11
C ALA A 47 -7.06 7.95 -4.91
N ALA A 48 -6.41 8.20 -6.04
CA ALA A 48 -6.75 9.35 -6.87
C ALA A 48 -8.13 9.23 -7.53
N GLU A 49 -8.46 8.03 -8.01
CA GLU A 49 -9.76 7.74 -8.61
C GLU A 49 -10.93 7.87 -7.61
N SER A 50 -10.69 7.67 -6.30
CA SER A 50 -11.70 7.86 -5.26
C SER A 50 -11.99 9.34 -4.94
N MET A 51 -11.21 10.27 -5.51
CA MET A 51 -11.22 11.72 -5.22
C MET A 51 -11.23 12.61 -6.49
N PRO A 52 -12.23 12.49 -7.37
CA PRO A 52 -12.26 13.24 -8.64
C PRO A 52 -12.31 14.77 -8.46
N ASP A 53 -12.84 15.24 -7.34
CA ASP A 53 -12.94 16.67 -7.04
C ASP A 53 -11.68 17.24 -6.38
N GLY A 54 -10.72 16.39 -6.04
CA GLY A 54 -9.50 16.72 -5.30
C GLY A 54 -9.52 16.13 -3.90
N GLY A 55 -8.37 16.22 -3.23
CA GLY A 55 -8.17 15.64 -1.91
C GLY A 55 -6.71 15.42 -1.60
N GLU A 56 -6.44 14.64 -0.55
CA GLU A 56 -5.10 14.36 -0.08
C GLU A 56 -4.80 12.87 -0.14
N ILE A 57 -3.64 12.52 -0.69
CA ILE A 57 -3.03 11.21 -0.58
C ILE A 57 -1.82 11.33 0.34
N LEU A 58 -1.76 10.52 1.37
CA LEU A 58 -0.61 10.41 2.26
C LEU A 58 0.07 9.05 2.06
N VAL A 59 1.35 9.08 1.68
CA VAL A 59 2.22 7.91 1.62
C VAL A 59 3.16 7.92 2.81
N VAL A 60 3.15 6.85 3.61
CA VAL A 60 4.00 6.72 4.79
C VAL A 60 4.83 5.44 4.70
N THR A 61 6.10 5.53 5.08
CA THR A 61 6.92 4.36 5.35
C THR A 61 7.44 4.42 6.77
N GLU A 62 7.36 3.32 7.50
CA GLU A 62 7.83 3.20 8.89
C GLU A 62 8.29 1.78 9.21
N ASN A 63 9.06 1.64 10.28
CA ASN A 63 9.36 0.34 10.88
C ASN A 63 8.33 0.01 11.96
N ARG A 64 7.86 -1.24 11.98
CA ARG A 64 6.94 -1.71 13.02
C ARG A 64 7.39 -3.05 13.56
N HIS A 65 7.52 -3.13 14.88
CA HIS A 65 7.63 -4.41 15.56
C HIS A 65 6.22 -4.93 15.83
N MET A 66 5.93 -6.15 15.36
CA MET A 66 4.65 -6.81 15.57
C MET A 66 4.80 -7.81 16.70
N ASP A 67 4.37 -7.42 17.90
CA ASP A 67 4.21 -8.32 19.04
C ASP A 67 2.86 -9.04 18.94
N ASP A 68 2.88 -10.34 19.25
CA ASP A 68 1.75 -11.30 19.33
C ASP A 68 0.34 -10.64 19.29
N PHE A 69 -0.19 -10.43 18.07
CA PHE A 69 -1.50 -9.81 17.87
C PHE A 69 -2.61 -10.80 18.23
N LYS A 70 -3.16 -10.68 19.45
CA LYS A 70 -4.35 -11.41 19.90
C LYS A 70 -5.66 -10.84 19.34
N THR A 71 -5.78 -10.69 18.02
CA THR A 71 -7.08 -10.32 17.41
C THR A 71 -7.30 -10.95 16.03
N GLY A 72 -8.04 -12.07 16.03
CA GLY A 72 -9.18 -12.34 15.15
C GLY A 72 -8.97 -12.69 13.68
N CYS A 73 -7.96 -12.17 13.00
CA CYS A 73 -7.68 -12.48 11.60
C CYS A 73 -6.19 -12.77 11.48
N VAL A 74 -5.85 -14.03 11.14
CA VAL A 74 -4.50 -14.61 10.99
C VAL A 74 -3.39 -13.58 11.23
N PRO A 75 -2.91 -13.44 12.49
CA PRO A 75 -1.95 -12.41 12.80
C PRO A 75 -0.67 -12.62 11.98
N PRO A 76 -0.02 -11.53 11.52
CA PRO A 76 1.33 -11.65 11.01
C PRO A 76 2.22 -12.33 12.05
N GLU A 77 3.17 -13.14 11.59
CA GLU A 77 4.17 -13.73 12.48
C GLU A 77 4.83 -12.64 13.34
N THR A 78 5.14 -12.94 14.59
CA THR A 78 5.84 -11.98 15.46
C THR A 78 7.19 -11.63 14.84
N GLY A 79 7.49 -10.32 14.72
CA GLY A 79 8.74 -9.91 14.07
C GLY A 79 8.84 -8.44 13.72
N ASP A 80 9.95 -8.10 13.06
CA ASP A 80 10.24 -6.78 12.54
C ASP A 80 9.69 -6.65 11.11
N TYR A 81 8.98 -5.56 10.84
CA TYR A 81 8.37 -5.29 9.55
C TYR A 81 8.72 -3.90 9.03
N GLY A 82 9.04 -3.83 7.74
CA GLY A 82 8.95 -2.59 6.98
C GLY A 82 7.49 -2.39 6.55
N VAL A 83 6.96 -1.18 6.77
CA VAL A 83 5.55 -0.86 6.51
C VAL A 83 5.44 0.20 5.42
N LEU A 84 4.55 -0.02 4.46
CA LEU A 84 4.12 0.98 3.48
C LEU A 84 2.63 1.24 3.66
N MET A 85 2.27 2.48 3.98
CA MET A 85 0.89 2.90 4.12
C MET A 85 0.53 3.93 3.03
N VAL A 86 -0.63 3.76 2.42
CA VAL A 86 -1.25 4.73 1.50
C VAL A 86 -2.64 5.05 2.02
N SER A 87 -2.87 6.32 2.34
CA SER A 87 -4.16 6.83 2.80
C SER A 87 -4.70 7.88 1.84
N ASP A 88 -6.02 7.86 1.64
CA ASP A 88 -6.75 8.85 0.86
C ASP A 88 -7.92 9.43 1.65
N SER A 89 -8.34 10.64 1.30
CA SER A 89 -9.53 11.31 1.85
C SER A 89 -10.78 11.14 0.97
N GLY A 90 -10.84 10.07 0.16
CA GLY A 90 -11.87 9.90 -0.85
C GLY A 90 -13.10 9.13 -0.41
N VAL A 91 -13.81 8.60 -1.40
CA VAL A 91 -15.00 7.78 -1.15
C VAL A 91 -14.58 6.43 -0.55
N ALA A 92 -15.19 6.07 0.56
CA ALA A 92 -14.91 4.81 1.25
C ALA A 92 -15.33 3.59 0.42
N ILE A 93 -14.60 2.49 0.62
CA ILE A 93 -14.88 1.17 0.08
C ILE A 93 -16.00 0.55 0.95
N PRO A 94 -17.14 0.15 0.36
CA PRO A 94 -18.18 -0.56 1.09
C PRO A 94 -17.66 -1.85 1.73
N SER A 95 -18.06 -2.17 2.97
CA SER A 95 -17.56 -3.35 3.68
C SER A 95 -17.77 -4.67 2.92
N LYS A 96 -18.87 -4.78 2.17
CA LYS A 96 -19.18 -5.93 1.31
C LYS A 96 -18.20 -6.13 0.14
N ASP A 97 -17.44 -5.10 -0.21
CA ASP A 97 -16.50 -5.12 -1.33
C ASP A 97 -15.07 -5.40 -0.84
N LEU A 98 -14.76 -5.19 0.45
CA LEU A 98 -13.39 -5.32 1.02
C LEU A 98 -12.74 -6.68 0.79
N GLU A 99 -13.51 -7.76 0.83
CA GLU A 99 -12.98 -9.12 0.57
C GLU A 99 -12.75 -9.38 -0.93
N ARG A 100 -13.45 -8.63 -1.79
CA ARG A 100 -13.50 -8.85 -3.23
C ARG A 100 -12.62 -7.90 -4.02
N ILE A 101 -12.16 -6.79 -3.43
CA ILE A 101 -11.30 -5.81 -4.12
C ILE A 101 -10.02 -6.42 -4.67
N PHE A 102 -9.56 -7.56 -4.13
CA PHE A 102 -8.37 -8.27 -4.60
C PHE A 102 -8.67 -9.33 -5.68
N GLU A 103 -9.94 -9.59 -6.01
CA GLU A 103 -10.33 -10.50 -7.09
C GLU A 103 -9.96 -9.91 -8.46
N PRO A 104 -9.33 -10.68 -9.36
CA PRO A 104 -9.07 -10.23 -10.72
C PRO A 104 -10.33 -9.74 -11.43
N PHE A 105 -10.23 -8.59 -12.09
CA PHE A 105 -11.30 -7.93 -12.85
C PHE A 105 -12.49 -7.43 -12.02
N TYR A 106 -12.46 -7.59 -10.69
CA TYR A 106 -13.50 -7.04 -9.84
C TYR A 106 -13.45 -5.51 -9.85
N THR A 107 -14.60 -4.89 -10.06
CA THR A 107 -14.77 -3.44 -9.98
C THR A 107 -16.21 -3.10 -9.62
N ASN A 108 -16.39 -2.21 -8.65
CA ASN A 108 -17.69 -1.61 -8.32
C ASN A 108 -17.92 -0.28 -9.05
N LYS A 109 -16.98 0.11 -9.92
CA LYS A 109 -17.07 1.34 -10.72
C LYS A 109 -18.02 1.14 -11.89
N LYS A 110 -18.80 2.18 -12.22
CA LYS A 110 -19.72 2.17 -13.37
C LYS A 110 -18.94 1.84 -14.65
N MET A 111 -19.45 0.90 -15.46
CA MET A 111 -18.87 0.57 -16.77
C MET A 111 -18.55 1.85 -17.56
N GLY A 112 -17.31 1.97 -18.03
CA GLY A 112 -16.82 3.14 -18.76
C GLY A 112 -16.14 4.22 -17.92
N ARG A 113 -16.22 4.18 -16.58
CA ARG A 113 -15.37 4.98 -15.67
C ARG A 113 -14.26 4.10 -15.09
N SER A 114 -13.11 4.16 -15.75
CA SER A 114 -11.74 3.83 -15.32
C SER A 114 -11.51 2.61 -14.42
N GLY A 115 -10.82 1.61 -14.99
CA GLY A 115 -10.17 0.52 -14.26
C GLY A 115 -10.34 -0.84 -14.95
N THR A 116 -9.24 -1.51 -15.28
CA THR A 116 -9.24 -2.91 -15.77
C THR A 116 -9.60 -3.92 -14.68
N GLY A 117 -9.75 -3.47 -13.43
CA GLY A 117 -9.90 -4.34 -12.26
C GLY A 117 -8.63 -5.13 -11.91
N LEU A 118 -7.47 -4.74 -12.46
CA LEU A 118 -6.21 -5.47 -12.27
C LEU A 118 -5.26 -4.83 -11.25
N GLY A 119 -5.49 -3.58 -10.82
CA GLY A 119 -4.58 -2.87 -9.94
C GLY A 119 -4.44 -3.51 -8.56
N MET A 120 -5.54 -3.81 -7.89
CA MET A 120 -5.54 -4.45 -6.56
C MET A 120 -5.05 -5.91 -6.58
N PRO A 121 -5.37 -6.74 -7.58
CA PRO A 121 -4.71 -8.04 -7.76
C PRO A 121 -3.18 -7.94 -7.84
N VAL A 122 -2.63 -6.92 -8.51
CA VAL A 122 -1.17 -6.68 -8.55
C VAL A 122 -0.61 -6.31 -7.18
N VAL A 123 -1.34 -5.49 -6.40
CA VAL A 123 -0.96 -5.17 -5.01
C VAL A 123 -0.94 -6.45 -4.16
N TRP A 124 -2.01 -7.25 -4.23
CA TRP A 124 -2.11 -8.52 -3.50
C TRP A 124 -0.97 -9.47 -3.87
N GLY A 125 -0.74 -9.70 -5.16
CA GLY A 125 0.36 -10.54 -5.65
C GLY A 125 1.72 -10.06 -5.17
N THR A 126 1.97 -8.74 -5.23
CA THR A 126 3.21 -8.15 -4.71
C THR A 126 3.39 -8.44 -3.22
N VAL A 127 2.35 -8.23 -2.41
CA VAL A 127 2.40 -8.52 -0.97
C VAL A 127 2.70 -9.99 -0.72
N LYS A 128 2.06 -10.91 -1.45
CA LYS A 128 2.28 -12.36 -1.29
C LYS A 128 3.66 -12.81 -1.75
N ASP A 129 4.17 -12.28 -2.86
CA ASP A 129 5.53 -12.56 -3.35
C ASP A 129 6.60 -12.17 -2.33
N HIS A 130 6.31 -11.17 -1.48
CA HIS A 130 7.20 -10.69 -0.43
C HIS A 130 6.88 -11.28 0.95
N GLN A 131 6.08 -12.35 1.02
CA GLN A 131 5.63 -12.98 2.27
C GLN A 131 4.99 -12.00 3.26
N GLY A 132 4.35 -10.96 2.72
CA GLY A 132 3.78 -9.87 3.47
C GLY A 132 2.30 -10.03 3.80
N TYR A 133 1.81 -9.02 4.50
CA TYR A 133 0.41 -8.89 4.92
C TYR A 133 -0.14 -7.56 4.42
N ILE A 134 -1.44 -7.54 4.17
CA ILE A 134 -2.17 -6.33 3.77
C ILE A 134 -3.35 -6.15 4.70
N ASP A 135 -3.47 -4.96 5.27
CA ASP A 135 -4.61 -4.50 6.04
C ASP A 135 -5.28 -3.35 5.30
N VAL A 136 -6.61 -3.34 5.28
CA VAL A 136 -7.40 -2.31 4.62
C VAL A 136 -8.45 -1.80 5.59
N LYS A 137 -8.37 -0.51 5.89
CA LYS A 137 -9.38 0.20 6.67
C LYS A 137 -10.04 1.23 5.79
N SER A 138 -11.36 1.21 5.71
CA SER A 138 -12.11 2.21 4.96
C SER A 138 -13.37 2.58 5.72
N GLU A 139 -13.55 3.87 5.94
CA GLU A 139 -14.64 4.41 6.74
C GLU A 139 -15.35 5.55 5.99
N SER A 140 -16.68 5.51 5.98
CA SER A 140 -17.49 6.53 5.32
C SER A 140 -17.15 7.93 5.85
N GLY A 141 -16.82 8.85 4.94
CA GLY A 141 -16.42 10.22 5.26
C GLY A 141 -14.96 10.39 5.73
N LYS A 142 -14.17 9.32 5.83
CA LYS A 142 -12.74 9.38 6.19
C LYS A 142 -11.80 8.86 5.09
N GLY A 143 -12.34 8.21 4.05
CA GLY A 143 -11.59 7.61 2.97
C GLY A 143 -11.05 6.23 3.32
N SER A 144 -9.91 5.86 2.74
CA SER A 144 -9.33 4.53 2.89
C SER A 144 -7.86 4.59 3.30
N VAL A 145 -7.40 3.52 3.94
CA VAL A 145 -6.03 3.30 4.37
C VAL A 145 -5.65 1.87 4.02
N PHE A 146 -4.70 1.73 3.11
CA PHE A 146 -4.06 0.47 2.79
C PHE A 146 -2.72 0.41 3.51
N THR A 147 -2.50 -0.64 4.29
CA THR A 147 -1.24 -0.86 5.01
C THR A 147 -0.63 -2.17 4.57
N LEU A 148 0.54 -2.10 3.93
CA LEU A 148 1.32 -3.25 3.49
C LEU A 148 2.45 -3.48 4.49
N TYR A 149 2.57 -4.72 4.95
CA TYR A 149 3.58 -5.15 5.91
C TYR A 149 4.52 -6.15 5.23
N PHE A 150 5.81 -5.88 5.27
CA PHE A 150 6.85 -6.71 4.67
C PHE A 150 7.84 -7.16 5.75
N PRO A 151 8.06 -8.48 5.93
CA PRO A 151 9.03 -8.98 6.90
C PRO A 151 10.42 -8.39 6.65
N ALA A 152 11.04 -7.87 7.70
CA ALA A 152 12.41 -7.38 7.65
C ALA A 152 13.40 -8.55 7.56
N ILE A 153 14.42 -8.39 6.73
CA ILE A 153 15.61 -9.23 6.78
C ILE A 153 16.48 -8.68 7.91
N ARG A 154 16.64 -9.45 8.99
CA ARG A 154 17.73 -9.19 9.91
C ARG A 154 19.03 -9.56 9.20
N GLU A 155 19.78 -8.57 8.72
CA GLU A 155 21.20 -8.80 8.51
C GLU A 155 21.78 -9.17 9.89
N ASN A 156 22.13 -10.43 10.07
CA ASN A 156 23.06 -10.83 11.11
C ASN A 156 24.38 -10.14 10.79
N SER A 157 24.52 -8.89 11.23
CA SER A 157 25.80 -8.20 11.30
C SER A 157 26.64 -8.87 12.40
N LYS A 158 27.06 -10.11 12.13
CA LYS A 158 28.32 -10.59 12.68
C LYS A 158 29.38 -9.67 12.08
N LYS A 159 29.69 -8.57 12.77
CA LYS A 159 30.96 -7.88 12.61
C LYS A 159 32.02 -8.97 12.75
N CYS A 160 32.62 -9.37 11.65
CA CYS A 160 33.82 -10.17 11.67
C CYS A 160 34.90 -9.27 12.28
N SER A 161 35.12 -9.40 13.58
CA SER A 161 36.24 -8.75 14.25
C SER A 161 37.53 -9.36 13.68
N PRO A 162 38.40 -8.59 13.03
CA PRO A 162 39.69 -9.10 12.62
C PRO A 162 40.49 -9.49 13.87
N LYS A 163 41.02 -10.71 13.88
CA LYS A 163 42.04 -11.14 14.84
C LYS A 163 43.37 -10.48 14.52
#